data_AF-X0WI86-F1
#
_entry.id   AF-X0WI86-F1
#
_cell.length_a   1.000
_cell.length_b   1.000
_cell.length_c   1.000
_cell.angle_alpha   90.00
_cell.angle_beta   90.00
_cell.angle_gamma   90.00
#
_symmetry.space_group_name_H-M   'P 1'
#
loop_
_entity.id
_entity.type
_entity.pdbx_description
1 polymer ?
#
loop_
_entity_poly.entity_id
_entity_poly.type
_entity_poly.pdbx_seq_one_letter_code
_entity_poly.pdbx_strand_id
1 'polypeptide(L)'
;MSEITTYTCDRCEATSERIEFLEAVSVLVGTIRAYSHPSPEHRAEWCRPCLIEMGLRRPADHLKEDPPAPEPPPTLEEVLRELIREVVQEETDTC
;
A
#
# COMPACT_ATOMS: atom_id res chain seq x y z
N MET A 1 -17.59 -24.51 -14.58
CA MET A 1 -16.74 -23.67 -15.45
C MET A 1 -16.46 -22.41 -14.66
N SER A 2 -15.19 -22.13 -14.35
CA SER A 2 -14.83 -20.90 -13.64
C SER A 2 -14.75 -19.77 -14.67
N GLU A 3 -15.57 -18.73 -14.51
CA GLU A 3 -15.48 -17.53 -15.35
C GLU A 3 -14.25 -16.72 -14.90
N ILE A 4 -13.35 -16.43 -15.84
CA ILE A 4 -12.19 -15.56 -15.60
C ILE A 4 -12.57 -14.16 -16.10
N THR A 5 -12.75 -13.22 -15.16
CA THR A 5 -13.01 -11.82 -15.49
C THR A 5 -11.70 -11.14 -15.87
N THR A 6 -11.63 -10.57 -17.08
CA THR A 6 -10.48 -9.77 -17.54
C THR A 6 -10.83 -8.29 -17.52
N TYR A 7 -10.00 -7.50 -16.87
CA TYR A 7 -10.08 -6.04 -16.77
C TYR A 7 -9.15 -5.40 -17.80
N THR A 8 -9.63 -4.40 -18.55
CA THR A 8 -8.88 -3.75 -19.64
C THR A 8 -8.74 -2.26 -19.39
N CYS A 9 -7.54 -1.70 -19.61
CA CYS A 9 -7.29 -0.27 -19.51
C CYS A 9 -7.82 0.48 -20.73
N ASP A 10 -8.66 1.50 -20.53
CA ASP A 10 -9.23 2.29 -21.63
C ASP A 10 -8.19 3.12 -22.41
N ARG A 11 -7.00 3.34 -21.84
CA ARG A 11 -5.95 4.18 -22.46
C ARG A 11 -4.92 3.39 -23.26
N CYS A 12 -4.44 2.27 -22.72
CA CYS A 12 -3.37 1.48 -23.34
C CYS A 12 -3.76 0.05 -23.70
N GLU A 13 -5.01 -0.34 -23.49
CA GLU A 13 -5.57 -1.66 -23.80
C GLU A 13 -4.92 -2.83 -23.06
N ALA A 14 -4.01 -2.56 -22.11
CA ALA A 14 -3.42 -3.60 -21.27
C ALA A 14 -4.48 -4.28 -20.41
N THR A 15 -4.34 -5.59 -20.22
CA THR A 15 -5.32 -6.45 -19.53
C THR A 15 -4.77 -7.08 -18.25
N SER A 16 -5.65 -7.38 -17.30
CA SER A 16 -5.32 -8.07 -16.04
C SER A 16 -6.53 -8.83 -15.51
N GLU A 17 -6.31 -9.92 -14.76
CA GLU A 17 -7.39 -10.62 -14.02
C GLU A 17 -7.68 -9.97 -12.66
N ARG A 18 -6.84 -9.02 -12.23
CA ARG A 18 -6.95 -8.32 -10.94
C ARG A 18 -7.71 -7.01 -11.12
N ILE A 19 -8.75 -6.79 -10.32
CA ILE A 19 -9.55 -5.56 -10.36
C ILE A 19 -8.74 -4.32 -9.93
N GLU A 20 -7.76 -4.50 -9.03
CA GLU A 20 -6.87 -3.44 -8.54
C GLU A 20 -5.92 -2.90 -9.63
N PHE A 21 -5.93 -3.52 -10.80
CA PHE A 21 -5.20 -3.05 -11.97
C PHE A 21 -5.77 -1.73 -12.51
N LEU A 22 -7.07 -1.50 -12.35
CA LEU A 22 -7.79 -0.34 -12.88
C LEU A 22 -8.17 0.64 -11.77
N GLU A 23 -8.07 1.93 -12.08
CA GLU A 23 -8.57 3.01 -11.24
C GLU A 23 -9.49 3.90 -12.07
N ALA A 24 -10.63 4.27 -11.49
CA ALA A 24 -11.59 5.14 -12.15
C ALA A 24 -11.06 6.58 -12.21
N VAL A 25 -11.05 7.13 -13.42
CA VAL A 25 -10.71 8.52 -13.71
C VAL A 25 -11.98 9.23 -14.15
N SER A 26 -12.21 10.43 -13.63
CA SER A 26 -13.31 11.27 -14.08
C SER A 26 -12.91 12.71 -14.26
N VAL A 27 -13.53 13.37 -15.23
CA VAL A 27 -13.43 14.82 -15.45
C VAL A 27 -14.75 15.44 -15.01
N LEU A 28 -14.65 16.46 -14.16
CA LEU A 28 -15.79 17.25 -13.72
C LEU A 28 -15.64 18.66 -14.27
N VAL A 29 -16.58 19.07 -15.11
CA VAL A 29 -16.67 20.46 -15.61
C VAL A 29 -17.76 21.16 -14.82
N GLY A 30 -17.39 22.15 -14.02
CA GLY A 30 -18.34 22.91 -13.22
C GLY A 30 -17.81 24.25 -12.77
N THR A 31 -18.71 25.22 -12.59
CA THR A 31 -18.40 26.45 -11.86
C THR A 31 -18.37 26.14 -10.36
N ILE A 32 -17.40 26.71 -9.63
CA ILE A 32 -17.20 26.56 -8.17
C ILE A 32 -18.33 27.24 -7.39
N ARG A 33 -19.58 26.88 -7.64
CA ARG A 33 -20.76 27.35 -6.92
C ARG A 33 -21.56 26.13 -6.48
N ALA A 34 -21.33 25.76 -5.22
CA ALA A 34 -22.29 25.19 -4.31
C ALA A 34 -22.94 23.82 -4.67
N TYR A 35 -22.55 22.81 -3.89
CA TYR A 35 -23.37 21.70 -3.35
C TYR A 35 -24.08 20.71 -4.30
N SER A 36 -23.84 20.75 -5.61
CA SER A 36 -24.21 19.64 -6.49
C SER A 36 -22.94 18.86 -6.82
N HIS A 37 -22.85 17.60 -6.40
CA HIS A 37 -21.84 16.68 -6.92
C HIS A 37 -22.12 16.56 -8.42
N PRO A 38 -21.31 17.15 -9.31
CA PRO A 38 -21.52 16.98 -10.74
C PRO A 38 -21.40 15.48 -10.99
N SER A 39 -22.42 14.86 -11.58
CA SER A 39 -22.24 13.51 -12.11
C SER A 39 -21.08 13.60 -13.10
N PRO A 40 -20.00 12.82 -12.94
CA PRO A 40 -18.89 12.91 -13.87
C PRO A 40 -19.39 12.58 -15.27
N GLU A 41 -19.40 13.57 -16.17
CA GLU A 41 -19.88 13.41 -17.55
C GLU A 41 -19.02 12.42 -18.33
N HIS A 42 -17.77 12.25 -17.90
CA HIS A 42 -16.81 11.32 -18.49
C HIS A 42 -16.10 10.55 -17.40
N ARG A 43 -16.37 9.25 -17.31
CA ARG A 43 -15.65 8.27 -16.48
C ARG A 43 -14.92 7.28 -17.40
N ALA A 44 -13.67 6.99 -17.09
CA ALA A 44 -12.85 5.96 -17.74
C ALA A 44 -12.11 5.13 -16.67
N GLU A 45 -11.64 3.95 -17.03
CA GLU A 45 -10.86 3.07 -16.15
C GLU A 45 -9.45 2.89 -16.69
N TRP A 46 -8.47 3.45 -15.99
CA TRP A 46 -7.08 3.50 -16.45
C TRP A 46 -6.17 2.68 -15.55
N CYS A 47 -5.16 2.07 -16.16
CA CYS A 47 -4.12 1.39 -15.41
C CYS A 47 -3.19 2.38 -14.73
N ARG A 48 -2.52 1.93 -13.68
CA ARG A 48 -1.60 2.77 -12.90
C ARG A 48 -0.47 3.41 -13.73
N PRO A 49 0.25 2.70 -14.62
CA PRO A 49 1.26 3.33 -15.47
C PRO A 49 0.70 4.51 -16.26
N CYS A 50 -0.50 4.36 -16.81
CA CYS A 50 -1.19 5.42 -17.55
C CYS A 50 -1.53 6.62 -16.67
N LEU A 51 -1.89 6.42 -15.40
CA LEU A 51 -2.17 7.50 -14.46
C LEU A 51 -0.92 8.30 -14.10
N ILE A 52 0.21 7.61 -13.89
CA ILE A 52 1.49 8.24 -13.55
C ILE A 52 2.00 9.06 -14.74
N GLU A 53 1.94 8.49 -15.94
CA GLU A 53 2.34 9.18 -17.18
C GLU A 53 1.53 10.46 -17.43
N MET A 54 0.24 10.44 -17.10
CA MET A 54 -0.64 11.62 -17.22
C MET A 54 -0.54 12.58 -16.04
N GLY A 55 0.31 12.30 -15.05
CA GLY A 55 0.46 13.13 -13.86
C GLY A 55 -0.76 13.15 -12.94
N LEU A 56 -1.70 12.21 -13.11
CA LEU A 56 -2.91 12.08 -12.30
C LEU A 56 -2.64 11.34 -10.98
N ARG A 57 -1.49 10.67 -10.87
CA ARG A 57 -1.07 9.96 -9.66
C ARG A 57 0.42 10.10 -9.44
N ARG A 58 0.86 10.18 -8.19
CA ARG A 58 2.30 10.23 -7.90
C ARG A 58 2.90 8.83 -7.96
N PRO A 59 4.13 8.69 -8.48
CA PRO A 59 4.88 7.44 -8.39
C PRO A 59 5.36 7.14 -6.96
N ALA A 60 4.88 7.81 -5.91
CA ALA A 60 5.18 7.45 -4.51
C ALA A 60 3.95 6.97 -3.74
N ASP A 61 2.75 7.06 -4.31
CA ASP A 61 1.48 6.71 -3.61
C ASP A 61 1.33 5.19 -3.33
N HIS A 62 2.38 4.39 -3.60
CA HIS A 62 2.49 2.97 -3.21
C HIS A 62 3.23 2.75 -1.90
N LEU A 63 3.91 3.76 -1.36
CA LEU A 63 4.44 3.70 -0.02
C LEU A 63 3.28 3.95 0.95
N LYS A 64 2.34 3.00 1.02
CA LYS A 64 1.72 2.73 2.33
C LYS A 64 2.90 2.54 3.27
N GLU A 65 2.96 3.38 4.31
CA GLU A 65 3.97 3.41 5.36
C GLU A 65 4.67 2.05 5.47
N ASP A 66 5.98 2.02 5.20
CA ASP A 66 6.76 0.80 5.38
C ASP A 66 6.39 0.22 6.76
N PRO A 67 6.02 -1.06 6.85
CA PRO A 67 5.80 -1.67 8.16
C PRO A 67 7.04 -1.37 9.01
N PRO A 68 6.86 -0.99 10.29
CA PRO A 68 7.98 -0.62 11.14
C PRO A 68 9.06 -1.69 11.02
N ALA A 69 10.30 -1.25 10.79
CA ALA A 69 11.42 -2.15 10.59
C ALA A 69 11.39 -3.23 11.68
N PRO A 70 11.59 -4.52 11.34
CA PRO A 70 11.63 -5.57 12.33
C PRO A 70 12.67 -5.20 13.38
N GLU A 71 12.33 -5.37 14.66
CA GLU A 71 13.28 -5.14 15.74
C GLU A 71 14.56 -5.94 15.47
N PRO A 72 15.74 -5.31 15.57
CA PRO A 72 16.99 -6.01 15.31
C PRO A 72 17.10 -7.19 16.29
N PRO A 73 17.64 -8.34 15.85
CA PRO A 73 17.89 -9.44 16.76
C PRO A 73 18.82 -8.97 17.90
N PRO A 74 18.66 -9.53 19.11
CA PRO A 74 19.47 -9.14 20.25
C PRO A 74 20.95 -9.32 19.90
N THR A 75 21.73 -8.32 20.29
CA THR A 75 23.18 -8.37 20.15
C THR A 75 23.75 -9.44 21.06
N LEU A 76 24.93 -9.96 20.71
CA LEU A 76 25.66 -10.90 21.57
C LEU A 76 25.87 -10.35 22.99
N GLU A 77 26.03 -9.03 23.12
CA GLU A 77 26.16 -8.35 24.41
C GLU A 77 24.87 -8.42 25.24
N GLU A 78 23.70 -8.26 24.62
CA GLU A 78 22.41 -8.37 25.30
C GLU A 78 22.14 -9.80 25.75
N VAL A 79 22.45 -10.79 24.90
CA VAL A 79 22.36 -12.22 25.26
C VAL A 79 23.30 -12.57 26.42
N LEU A 80 24.53 -12.05 26.41
CA LEU A 80 25.49 -12.22 27.51
C LEU A 80 24.98 -11.60 28.81
N ARG A 81 24.38 -10.40 28.74
CA ARG A 81 23.82 -9.74 29.92
C ARG A 81 22.63 -10.50 30.50
N GLU A 82 21.78 -11.10 29.66
CA GLU A 82 20.66 -11.93 30.12
C GLU A 82 21.16 -13.21 30.79
N LEU A 83 22.09 -13.93 30.17
CA LEU A 83 22.71 -15.12 30.76
C LEU A 83 23.35 -14.83 32.13
N ILE A 84 24.06 -13.70 32.26
CA ILE A 84 24.67 -13.30 33.53
C ILE A 84 23.61 -12.98 34.59
N ARG A 85 22.50 -12.33 34.22
CA ARG A 85 21.41 -12.04 35.17
C ARG A 85 20.75 -13.32 35.67
N GLU A 86 20.46 -14.26 34.77
CA GLU A 86 19.85 -15.55 35.12
C GLU A 86 20.71 -16.32 36.13
N VAL A 87 22.02 -16.42 35.87
CA VAL A 87 22.97 -17.10 36.77
C VAL A 87 23.03 -16.42 38.15
N VAL A 88 23.07 -15.09 38.18
CA VAL A 88 23.12 -14.35 39.45
C VAL A 88 21.82 -14.49 40.25
N GLN A 89 20.67 -14.51 39.58
CA GLN A 89 19.37 -14.71 40.24
C GLN A 89 19.24 -16.13 40.82
N GLU A 90 19.64 -17.15 40.07
CA GLU A 90 19.67 -18.53 40.56
C GLU A 90 20.58 -18.70 41.79
N GLU A 91 21.74 -18.03 41.83
CA GLU A 91 22.62 -18.06 43.00
C GLU A 91 22.02 -17.35 44.22
N THR A 92 21.21 -16.29 44.03
CA THR A 92 20.59 -15.55 45.14
C THR A 92 19.33 -16.21 45.71
N ASP A 93 18.58 -16.99 44.92
CA ASP A 93 17.39 -17.71 45.36
C ASP A 93 17.70 -19.03 46.10
N THR A 94 18.96 -19.43 46.16
CA THR A 94 19.42 -20.67 46.80
C THR A 94 19.97 -20.45 48.24
N CYS A 95 19.72 -19.29 48.85
CA CYS A 95 20.14 -18.95 50.23
C CYS A 95 18.98 -18.81 51.22
#